data_AF-L2F7J9-F1
#
_entry.id   AF-L2F7J9-F1
#
_cell.length_a   1.000
_cell.length_b   1.000
_cell.length_c   1.000
_cell.angle_alpha   90.00
_cell.angle_beta   90.00
_cell.angle_gamma   90.00
#
_symmetry.space_group_name_H-M   'P 1'
#
loop_
_entity.id
_entity.type
_entity.pdbx_description
1 polymer ?
#
loop_
_entity_poly.entity_id
_entity_poly.type
_entity_poly.pdbx_seq_one_letter_code
_entity_poly.pdbx_strand_id
1 'polypeptide(L)' 'MKIRYLKNAPLGQAGDIADIPDDQAKVLIALEIAKNYQESEQDAIAKPKKRTKKAKATENANAIV' A
#
# COMPACT_ATOMS: atom_id res chain seq x y z
N MET A 1 3.97 3.05 -10.32
CA MET A 1 2.77 2.44 -10.95
C MET A 1 1.72 2.09 -9.92
N LYS A 2 0.44 2.02 -10.33
CA LYS A 2 -0.64 1.56 -9.47
C LYS A 2 -0.78 0.04 -9.51
N ILE A 3 -0.86 -0.57 -8.33
CA ILE A 3 -1.13 -1.98 -8.16
C ILE A 3 -2.31 -2.19 -7.22
N ARG A 4 -3.01 -3.30 -7.42
CA ARG A 4 -4.03 -3.80 -6.49
C ARG A 4 -3.46 -4.97 -5.71
N TYR A 5 -3.40 -4.86 -4.40
CA TYR A 5 -3.00 -5.95 -3.54
C TYR A 5 -4.02 -7.09 -3.62
N LEU A 6 -3.53 -8.32 -3.75
CA LEU A 6 -4.31 -9.55 -3.70
C LEU A 6 -4.24 -10.19 -2.31
N LYS A 7 -3.15 -9.93 -1.59
CA LYS A 7 -2.88 -10.45 -0.24
C LYS A 7 -2.54 -9.30 0.70
N ASN A 8 -2.66 -9.55 2.01
CA ASN A 8 -2.20 -8.60 3.01
C ASN A 8 -0.66 -8.48 2.95
N ALA A 9 -0.18 -7.25 2.85
CA ALA A 9 1.22 -6.88 2.77
C ALA A 9 1.53 -5.80 3.83
N PRO A 10 2.81 -5.58 4.18
CA PRO A 10 3.18 -4.50 5.11
C PRO A 10 2.72 -3.12 4.64
N LEU A 11 2.58 -2.94 3.33
CA LEU A 11 2.25 -1.68 2.67
C LEU A 11 0.75 -1.52 2.35
N GLY A 12 -0.08 -2.57 2.53
CA GLY A 12 -1.49 -2.53 2.14
C GLY A 12 -2.24 -3.82 2.45
N GLN A 13 -3.57 -3.76 2.44
CA GLN A 13 -4.42 -4.94 2.63
C GLN A 13 -4.87 -5.53 1.30
N ALA A 14 -5.27 -6.80 1.30
CA ALA A 14 -5.88 -7.42 0.13
C ALA A 14 -7.08 -6.58 -0.37
N GLY A 15 -7.07 -6.24 -1.65
CA GLY A 15 -8.07 -5.41 -2.31
C GLY A 15 -7.69 -3.93 -2.45
N ASP A 16 -6.73 -3.44 -1.66
CA ASP A 16 -6.29 -2.04 -1.66
C ASP A 16 -5.52 -1.68 -2.94
N ILE A 17 -5.66 -0.43 -3.38
CA ILE A 17 -4.93 0.10 -4.55
C ILE A 17 -3.91 1.11 -4.04
N ALA A 18 -2.64 0.80 -4.25
CA ALA A 18 -1.53 1.69 -3.91
C ALA A 18 -0.75 2.11 -5.15
N ASP A 19 -0.26 3.34 -5.12
CA ASP A 19 0.71 3.86 -6.08
C ASP A 19 2.10 3.73 -5.46
N ILE A 20 2.93 2.85 -6.03
CA ILE A 20 4.26 2.52 -5.51
C ILE A 20 5.30 2.53 -6.64
N PRO A 21 6.61 2.57 -6.32
CA PRO A 21 7.65 2.52 -7.34
C PRO A 21 7.59 1.24 -8.18
N ASP A 22 7.91 1.37 -9.46
CA ASP A 22 7.81 0.27 -10.43
C ASP A 22 8.68 -0.94 -10.04
N ASP A 23 9.86 -0.72 -9.46
CA ASP A 23 10.73 -1.81 -9.02
C ASP A 23 10.10 -2.62 -7.88
N GLN A 24 9.42 -1.97 -6.94
CA GLN A 24 8.71 -2.65 -5.85
C GLN A 24 7.47 -3.38 -6.38
N ALA A 25 6.72 -2.75 -7.27
CA ALA A 25 5.53 -3.35 -7.84
C ALA A 25 5.87 -4.57 -8.71
N LYS A 26 6.98 -4.57 -9.46
CA LYS A 26 7.46 -5.76 -10.19
C LYS A 26 7.69 -6.94 -9.25
N VAL A 27 8.33 -6.71 -8.10
CA VAL A 27 8.55 -7.75 -7.08
C VAL A 27 7.23 -8.26 -6.51
N LEU A 28 6.30 -7.36 -6.16
CA LEU A 28 5.00 -7.75 -5.61
C LEU A 28 4.10 -8.49 -6.60
N ILE A 29 4.20 -8.15 -7.89
CA ILE A 29 3.51 -8.86 -8.98
C ILE A 29 4.14 -10.23 -9.19
N ALA A 30 5.48 -10.32 -9.21
CA ALA A 30 6.21 -11.59 -9.35
C ALA A 30 5.94 -12.56 -8.19
N LEU A 31 5.71 -12.04 -6.98
CA LEU A 31 5.34 -12.82 -5.80
C LEU A 31 3.84 -13.15 -5.71
N GLU A 32 3.04 -12.75 -6.71
CA GLU A 32 1.58 -12.91 -6.72
C GLU A 32 0.89 -12.32 -5.47
N ILE A 33 1.49 -11.26 -4.92
CA ILE A 33 0.95 -10.51 -3.78
C ILE A 33 0.07 -9.38 -4.29
N ALA A 34 0.34 -8.86 -5.49
CA ALA A 34 -0.42 -7.81 -6.13
C ALA A 34 -0.57 -8.04 -7.64
N LYS A 35 -1.49 -7.30 -8.26
CA LYS A 35 -1.66 -7.24 -9.71
C LYS A 35 -1.58 -5.81 -10.21
N ASN A 36 -1.21 -5.64 -11.48
CA ASN A 36 -1.22 -4.34 -12.12
C ASN A 36 -2.63 -3.75 -12.11
N TYR A 37 -2.79 -2.51 -11.67
CA TYR A 37 -4.05 -1.81 -11.72
C TYR A 37 -4.02 -0.85 -12.91
N GLN A 38 -4.68 -1.24 -13.99
CA GLN A 38 -4.99 -0.34 -15.09
C GLN A 38 -6.29 0.37 -14.74
N GLU A 39 -6.20 1.68 -14.56
CA GLU A 39 -7.33 2.58 -14.39
C GLU A 39 -7.99 2.69 -15.76
N SER A 40 -8.81 1.70 -16.12
CA SER A 40 -9.78 1.86 -17.19
C SER A 40 -10.59 3.12 -16.86
N GLU A 41 -10.85 3.99 -17.84
CA GLU A 41 -11.33 5.37 -17.71
C GLU A 41 -12.59 5.63 -16.85
N GLN A 42 -13.16 4.60 -16.21
CA GLN A 42 -14.32 4.66 -15.32
C GLN A 42 -14.00 5.00 -13.86
N ASP A 43 -12.76 4.85 -13.39
CA ASP A 43 -12.40 5.09 -11.97
C ASP A 43 -11.95 6.54 -11.64
N ALA A 44 -11.86 7.43 -12.65
CA ALA A 44 -11.43 8.82 -12.48
C ALA A 44 -12.38 9.68 -11.60
N ILE A 45 -13.54 9.14 -11.20
CA ILE A 45 -14.60 9.86 -10.50
C ILE A 45 -14.51 9.70 -8.96
N ALA A 46 -13.70 8.77 -8.43
CA ALA A 46 -13.67 8.47 -6.98
C ALA A 46 -12.30 8.70 -6.33
N LYS A 47 -11.87 9.96 -6.17
CA LYS A 47 -10.88 10.32 -5.14
C LYS A 47 -11.62 10.64 -3.84
N PRO A 48 -11.15 10.13 -2.69
CA PRO A 48 -10.19 10.95 -1.96
C PRO A 48 -8.98 10.18 -1.47
N LYS A 49 -7.80 10.78 -1.72
CA LYS A 49 -6.56 10.49 -1.03
C LYS A 49 -6.69 10.90 0.44
N LYS A 50 -6.42 9.97 1.37
CA LYS A 50 -5.40 10.10 2.43
C LYS A 50 -5.70 9.13 3.57
N ARG A 51 -4.87 8.09 3.72
CA ARG A 51 -4.56 7.55 5.05
C ARG A 51 -3.24 6.76 5.10
N THR A 52 -2.15 7.47 4.89
CA THR A 52 -0.86 7.17 5.54
C THR A 52 -0.63 8.32 6.52
N LYS A 53 -0.65 8.11 7.83
CA LYS A 53 0.31 7.31 8.60
C LYS A 53 -0.40 6.56 9.74
N LYS A 54 -0.32 5.23 9.75
CA LYS A 54 -0.25 4.46 11.00
C LYS A 54 1.20 4.00 11.15
N ALA A 55 2.05 4.88 11.67
CA ALA A 55 3.27 4.44 12.32
C ALA A 55 2.83 3.77 13.64
N LYS A 56 2.99 2.45 13.71
CA LYS A 56 2.84 1.69 14.95
C LYS A 56 4.09 1.96 15.80
N ALA A 57 3.84 2.16 17.10
CA ALA A 57 4.76 2.52 18.17
C ALA A 57 6.10 1.78 18.18
N THR A 58 7.16 2.43 18.68
CA THR A 58 8.00 2.00 19.83
C THR A 58 8.95 3.14 20.21
N GLU A 59 8.80 3.72 21.41
CA GLU A 59 9.96 4.03 22.28
C GLU A 59 9.44 4.19 23.71
N ASN A 60 9.71 3.18 24.55
CA ASN A 60 9.59 3.24 26.00
C ASN A 60 10.94 3.75 26.52
N ALA A 61 10.97 4.97 27.05
CA ALA A 61 12.08 5.45 27.84
C ALA A 61 11.58 5.75 29.26
N ASN A 62 11.79 4.75 30.11
CA ASN A 62 11.67 4.77 31.55
C ASN A 62 12.57 5.87 32.14
N ALA A 63 12.00 6.99 32.61
CA ALA A 63 12.74 8.01 33.36
C ALA A 63 12.49 7.81 34.86
N ILE A 64 13.49 7.21 35.49
CA ILE A 64 13.70 7.11 36.93
C ILE A 64 14.28 8.45 37.41
N VAL A 65 13.76 8.96 38.53
CA VAL A 65 14.35 9.74 39.65
C VAL A 65 13.33 10.75 40.17
#